data_AF-A0A9W9UM35-F1
#
_entry.id   AF-A0A9W9UM35-F1
#
_cell.length_a   1.000
_cell.length_b   1.000
_cell.length_c   1.000
_cell.angle_alpha   90.00
_cell.angle_beta   90.00
_cell.angle_gamma   90.00
#
_symmetry.space_group_name_H-M   'P 1'
#
loop_
_entity.id
_entity.type
_entity.pdbx_description
1 polymer ?
#
loop_
_entity_poly.entity_id
_entity_poly.type
_entity_poly.pdbx_seq_one_letter_code
_entity_poly.pdbx_strand_id
1 'polypeptide(L)'
;MPITVKELEETPLGNTLIGLTEKTLGEVQLLLAFSADSTASQATGAEKSSFGKTTVPRYALCGNCKEDFDVTANTDKSCRSSDEADQDSHLYEDLDDWMEADTEENREEWPECFIFLCCEENLRDNPHGCKVDFHRQPEPSNRFKRARVA
;
A
#
# COMPACT_ATOMS: atom_id res chain seq x y z
N MET A 1 28.97 34.41 12.20
CA MET A 1 28.95 34.17 13.65
C MET A 1 28.01 33.00 13.90
N PRO A 2 28.47 31.83 14.34
CA PRO A 2 27.57 30.70 14.60
C PRO A 2 26.84 30.91 15.93
N ILE A 3 25.52 30.84 15.88
CA ILE A 3 24.61 30.92 17.02
C ILE A 3 24.82 29.68 17.91
N THR A 4 24.94 29.90 19.21
CA THR A 4 25.14 28.83 20.20
C THR A 4 23.83 28.14 20.55
N VAL A 5 23.87 26.81 20.72
CA VAL A 5 22.75 25.88 21.00
C VAL A 5 21.81 26.24 22.16
N LYS A 6 22.16 27.21 23.01
CA LYS A 6 21.32 27.63 24.14
C LYS A 6 20.15 28.53 23.76
N GLU A 7 20.13 29.08 22.54
CA GLU A 7 19.04 29.95 22.07
C GLU A 7 17.91 29.22 21.33
N LEU A 8 17.97 27.89 21.20
CA LEU A 8 16.92 27.09 20.52
C LEU A 8 15.89 26.47 21.50
N GLU A 9 16.17 26.49 22.81
CA GLU A 9 15.38 25.77 23.83
C GLU A 9 14.17 26.55 24.38
N GLU A 10 13.97 27.81 23.97
CA GLU A 10 12.81 28.62 24.41
C GLU A 10 11.69 28.72 23.37
N THR A 11 11.72 27.87 22.34
CA THR A 11 10.62 27.79 21.37
C THR A 11 9.59 26.75 21.83
N PRO A 12 8.27 27.00 21.64
CA PRO A 12 7.20 26.05 22.02
C PRO A 12 7.22 24.72 21.24
N LEU A 13 8.18 24.53 20.33
CA LEU A 13 8.43 23.31 19.58
C LEU A 13 9.49 22.39 20.24
N GLY A 14 10.24 22.84 21.24
CA GLY A 14 11.20 21.98 21.97
C GLY A 14 10.53 20.95 22.89
N ASN A 15 9.36 21.28 23.44
CA ASN A 15 8.67 20.44 24.42
C ASN A 15 7.86 19.28 23.81
N THR A 16 7.63 19.26 22.50
CA THR A 16 6.91 18.16 21.83
C THR A 16 7.81 17.01 21.37
N LEU A 17 9.15 17.20 21.37
CA LEU A 17 10.10 16.14 21.00
C LEU A 17 10.53 15.24 22.17
N ILE A 18 10.33 15.66 23.43
CA ILE A 18 10.61 14.84 24.63
C ILE A 18 9.43 13.89 24.94
N GLY A 19 8.25 14.10 24.36
CA GLY A 19 7.06 13.25 24.56
C GLY A 19 6.97 12.00 23.66
N LEU A 20 7.89 11.82 22.71
CA LEU A 20 7.83 10.72 21.73
C LEU A 20 8.79 9.56 22.04
N THR A 21 9.66 9.67 23.06
CA THR A 21 10.68 8.65 23.37
C THR A 21 10.29 7.64 24.45
N GLU A 22 9.17 7.82 25.16
CA GLU A 22 8.77 6.89 26.24
C GLU A 22 7.65 5.92 25.85
N LYS A 23 7.08 6.02 24.65
CA LYS A 23 5.98 5.13 24.20
C LYS A 23 6.41 3.87 23.46
N THR A 24 7.70 3.70 23.16
CA THR A 24 8.19 2.56 22.36
C THR A 24 8.93 1.49 23.16
N LEU A 25 9.06 1.63 24.49
CA LEU A 25 9.63 0.60 25.37
C LEU A 25 8.58 -0.32 26.04
N GLY A 26 7.34 -0.29 25.57
CA GLY A 26 6.27 -1.19 26.03
C GLY A 26 6.06 -2.45 25.16
N GLU A 27 6.58 -2.48 23.93
CA GLU A 27 6.17 -3.49 22.93
C GLU A 27 7.27 -4.48 22.52
N VAL A 28 8.49 -4.38 23.06
CA VAL A 28 9.61 -5.28 22.69
C VAL A 28 9.75 -6.49 23.65
N GLN A 29 8.84 -6.66 24.62
CA GLN A 29 8.91 -7.74 25.61
C GLN A 29 8.05 -8.96 25.24
N LEU A 30 8.21 -9.55 24.04
CA LEU A 30 7.55 -10.83 23.74
C LEU A 30 8.32 -11.76 22.78
N LEU A 31 9.64 -11.87 22.89
CA LEU A 31 10.40 -12.82 22.05
C LEU A 31 11.46 -13.68 22.77
N LEU A 32 11.41 -13.84 24.11
CA LEU A 32 12.42 -14.65 24.84
C LEU A 32 11.85 -15.60 25.90
N ALA A 33 10.81 -16.39 25.59
CA ALA A 33 10.42 -17.50 26.45
C ALA A 33 9.72 -18.63 25.68
N PHE A 34 10.46 -19.34 24.82
CA PHE A 34 10.00 -20.63 24.28
C PHE A 34 11.13 -21.67 24.41
N SER A 35 11.47 -22.02 25.65
CA SER A 35 12.26 -23.21 25.97
C SER A 35 11.89 -23.68 27.36
N ALA A 36 10.94 -24.62 27.47
CA ALA A 36 10.91 -25.66 28.50
C ALA A 36 9.68 -26.56 28.29
N ASP A 37 9.93 -27.84 28.51
CA ASP A 37 9.12 -29.01 28.19
C ASP A 37 7.86 -29.22 29.06
N SER A 38 6.90 -29.92 28.47
CA SER A 38 5.98 -30.93 29.03
C SER A 38 5.71 -30.99 30.55
N THR A 39 4.44 -30.87 30.97
CA THR A 39 3.58 -31.97 31.47
C THR A 39 2.30 -31.48 32.18
N ALA A 40 1.25 -32.31 32.06
CA ALA A 40 0.09 -32.45 32.96
C ALA A 40 -1.11 -31.46 32.89
N SER A 41 -2.20 -31.97 32.30
CA SER A 41 -3.54 -32.11 32.92
C SER A 41 -4.14 -30.97 33.76
N GLN A 42 -5.15 -30.28 33.21
CA GLN A 42 -6.57 -30.42 33.61
C GLN A 42 -7.44 -29.33 32.98
N ALA A 43 -8.64 -29.73 32.60
CA ALA A 43 -9.69 -28.89 32.05
C ALA A 43 -10.29 -27.98 33.11
N THR A 44 -10.31 -26.66 32.84
CA THR A 44 -11.33 -25.75 33.35
C THR A 44 -11.70 -24.77 32.23
N GLY A 45 -13.00 -24.63 31.99
CA GLY A 45 -13.56 -23.76 30.97
C GLY A 45 -13.24 -22.30 31.26
N ALA A 46 -12.50 -21.70 30.34
CA ALA A 46 -12.49 -20.27 30.12
C ALA A 46 -12.80 -20.09 28.64
N GLU A 47 -13.94 -19.47 28.32
CA GLU A 47 -14.28 -19.05 26.97
C GLU A 47 -13.25 -18.03 26.51
N LYS A 48 -12.12 -18.53 26.00
CA LYS A 48 -11.16 -17.75 25.23
C LYS A 48 -11.90 -17.39 23.96
N SER A 49 -12.22 -16.11 23.79
CA SER A 49 -12.50 -15.57 22.47
C SER A 49 -11.34 -16.01 21.58
N SER A 50 -11.62 -16.98 20.72
CA SER A 50 -10.68 -17.43 19.72
C SER A 50 -10.48 -16.24 18.81
N PHE A 51 -9.43 -15.46 19.06
CA PHE A 51 -8.86 -14.59 18.05
C PHE A 51 -8.45 -15.55 16.93
N GLY A 52 -9.38 -15.75 15.99
CA GLY A 52 -9.19 -16.65 14.87
C GLY A 52 -7.90 -16.23 14.21
N LYS A 53 -6.95 -17.15 14.11
CA LYS A 53 -5.73 -16.92 13.35
C LYS A 53 -6.19 -16.60 11.93
N THR A 54 -6.20 -15.32 11.56
CA THR A 54 -6.54 -14.92 10.20
C THR A 54 -5.39 -15.43 9.34
N THR A 55 -5.64 -16.51 8.61
CA THR A 55 -4.69 -17.02 7.63
C THR A 55 -4.48 -15.93 6.60
N VAL A 56 -3.33 -15.27 6.62
CA VAL A 56 -2.98 -14.28 5.61
C VAL A 56 -2.75 -15.04 4.31
N PRO A 57 -3.46 -14.70 3.22
CA PRO A 57 -3.24 -15.35 1.94
C PRO A 57 -1.81 -15.05 1.47
N ARG A 58 -1.14 -16.06 0.92
CA ARG A 58 0.24 -15.91 0.42
C ARG A 58 0.31 -14.95 -0.77
N TYR A 59 -0.71 -14.95 -1.61
CA TYR A 59 -0.83 -14.04 -2.75
C TYR A 59 -1.96 -13.04 -2.52
N ALA A 60 -1.75 -11.80 -2.95
CA ALA A 60 -2.76 -10.76 -2.94
C ALA A 60 -2.71 -9.94 -4.24
N LEU A 61 -3.80 -9.28 -4.58
CA LEU A 61 -3.87 -8.37 -5.73
C LEU A 61 -3.39 -6.98 -5.31
N CYS A 62 -2.48 -6.39 -6.06
CA CYS A 62 -2.02 -5.03 -5.81
C CYS A 62 -3.07 -4.00 -6.24
N GLY A 63 -3.39 -3.02 -5.39
CA GLY A 63 -4.30 -1.94 -5.73
C GLY A 63 -3.74 -0.95 -6.76
N ASN A 64 -2.41 -0.90 -6.92
CA ASN A 64 -1.73 0.05 -7.81
C ASN A 64 -1.51 -0.55 -9.20
N CYS A 65 -0.77 -1.66 -9.31
CA CYS A 65 -0.45 -2.28 -10.59
C CYS A 65 -1.49 -3.32 -11.06
N LYS A 66 -2.47 -3.69 -10.22
CA LYS A 66 -3.49 -4.70 -10.50
C LYS A 66 -2.94 -6.10 -10.81
N GLU A 67 -1.68 -6.37 -10.47
CA GLU A 67 -1.05 -7.69 -10.58
C GLU A 67 -1.07 -8.45 -9.24
N ASP A 68 -1.06 -9.78 -9.33
CA ASP A 68 -0.94 -10.68 -8.18
C ASP A 68 0.50 -10.69 -7.66
N PHE A 69 0.70 -10.55 -6.36
CA PHE A 69 2.02 -10.56 -5.74
C PHE A 69 2.09 -11.48 -4.53
N ASP A 70 3.27 -12.09 -4.29
CA ASP A 70 3.55 -12.87 -3.07
C ASP A 70 3.84 -11.91 -1.92
N VAL A 71 3.00 -11.93 -0.88
CA VAL A 71 3.11 -11.06 0.30
C VAL A 71 4.43 -11.29 1.04
N THR A 72 5.02 -12.48 0.95
CA THR A 72 6.28 -12.83 1.63
C THR A 72 7.53 -12.38 0.85
N ALA A 73 7.38 -12.07 -0.44
CA ALA A 73 8.48 -11.69 -1.33
C ALA A 73 8.35 -10.23 -1.83
N ASN A 74 7.47 -9.42 -1.23
CA ASN A 74 7.26 -8.03 -1.62
C ASN A 74 8.45 -7.16 -1.21
N THR A 75 9.03 -6.47 -2.19
CA THR A 75 10.13 -5.52 -1.98
C THR A 75 9.74 -4.13 -2.49
N ASP A 76 10.53 -3.12 -2.15
CA ASP A 76 10.38 -1.74 -2.65
C ASP A 76 10.52 -1.63 -4.17
N LYS A 77 10.98 -2.69 -4.84
CA LYS A 77 11.18 -2.76 -6.29
C LYS A 77 10.24 -3.72 -7.01
N SER A 78 9.27 -4.28 -6.29
CA SER A 78 8.38 -5.32 -6.83
C SER A 78 7.20 -4.74 -7.61
N CYS A 79 6.60 -3.64 -7.15
CA CYS A 79 5.46 -3.05 -7.83
C CYS A 79 5.93 -2.00 -8.83
N ARG A 80 5.66 -2.25 -10.12
CA ARG A 80 5.72 -1.21 -11.16
C ARG A 80 4.33 -0.73 -11.48
N SER A 81 4.12 0.58 -11.43
CA SER A 81 2.83 1.18 -11.74
C SER A 81 3.02 2.46 -12.54
N SER A 82 2.03 2.78 -13.36
CA SER A 82 1.89 4.09 -13.98
C SER A 82 0.70 4.83 -13.41
N ASP A 83 0.63 6.14 -13.67
CA ASP A 83 -0.63 6.87 -13.52
C ASP A 83 -1.55 6.53 -14.70
N GLU A 84 -2.75 7.11 -14.71
CA GLU A 84 -3.61 7.04 -15.89
C GLU A 84 -2.89 7.65 -17.10
N ALA A 85 -2.89 6.92 -18.22
CA ALA A 85 -2.38 7.41 -19.49
C ALA A 85 -3.35 8.46 -20.04
N ASP A 86 -2.79 9.55 -20.55
CA ASP A 86 -3.52 10.54 -21.32
C ASP A 86 -3.43 10.18 -22.81
N GLN A 87 -4.36 10.69 -23.60
CA GLN A 87 -4.41 10.41 -25.03
C GLN A 87 -3.63 11.47 -25.80
N ASP A 88 -2.79 11.03 -26.72
CA ASP A 88 -2.13 11.92 -27.65
C ASP A 88 -3.13 12.46 -28.69
N SER A 89 -2.90 13.69 -29.13
CA SER A 89 -3.67 14.33 -30.20
C SER A 89 -3.75 13.51 -31.49
N HIS A 90 -2.74 12.70 -31.80
CA HIS A 90 -2.72 11.83 -32.98
C HIS A 90 -3.81 10.76 -32.96
N LEU A 91 -4.29 10.33 -31.78
CA LEU A 91 -5.40 9.39 -31.67
C LEU A 91 -6.69 9.96 -32.29
N TYR A 92 -6.91 11.26 -32.11
CA TYR A 92 -8.10 11.96 -32.60
C TYR A 92 -8.10 12.19 -34.12
N GLU A 93 -6.97 12.02 -34.81
CA GLU A 93 -6.94 12.14 -36.28
C GLU A 93 -7.64 10.94 -36.95
N ASP A 94 -7.59 9.77 -36.32
CA ASP A 94 -8.14 8.51 -36.84
C ASP A 94 -9.52 8.16 -36.25
N LEU A 95 -9.89 8.74 -35.10
CA LEU A 95 -11.20 8.58 -34.47
C LEU A 95 -12.14 9.73 -34.86
N ASP A 96 -13.43 9.40 -35.09
CA ASP A 96 -14.48 10.41 -35.26
C ASP A 96 -14.67 11.18 -33.94
N ASP A 97 -14.85 12.52 -34.01
CA ASP A 97 -14.95 13.45 -32.85
C ASP A 97 -16.01 13.04 -31.81
N TRP A 98 -16.94 12.16 -32.16
CA TRP A 98 -18.03 11.67 -31.31
C TRP A 98 -17.74 10.36 -30.60
N MET A 99 -16.61 9.70 -30.90
CA MET A 99 -16.25 8.42 -30.31
C MET A 99 -15.42 8.60 -29.03
N GLU A 100 -15.61 7.68 -28.08
CA GLU A 100 -14.78 7.60 -26.89
C GLU A 100 -13.38 7.16 -27.30
N ALA A 101 -12.38 7.97 -27.00
CA ALA A 101 -11.02 7.69 -27.38
C ALA A 101 -10.30 6.81 -26.34
N ASP A 102 -10.69 6.85 -25.05
CA ASP A 102 -10.19 5.92 -24.03
C ASP A 102 -11.03 4.63 -23.95
N THR A 103 -10.81 3.72 -24.89
CA THR A 103 -11.40 2.37 -24.85
C THR A 103 -10.30 1.31 -24.78
N GLU A 104 -10.62 0.14 -24.22
CA GLU A 104 -9.68 -0.99 -24.18
C GLU A 104 -9.24 -1.42 -25.60
N GLU A 105 -10.17 -1.35 -26.57
CA GLU A 105 -9.89 -1.65 -27.98
C GLU A 105 -8.86 -0.65 -28.55
N ASN A 106 -9.04 0.65 -28.33
CA ASN A 106 -8.08 1.66 -28.76
C ASN A 106 -6.73 1.53 -28.06
N ARG A 107 -6.71 1.15 -26.78
CA ARG A 107 -5.46 0.90 -26.02
C ARG A 107 -4.69 -0.30 -26.57
N GLU A 108 -5.38 -1.30 -27.11
CA GLU A 108 -4.76 -2.47 -27.74
C GLU A 108 -4.32 -2.19 -29.19
N GLU A 109 -5.12 -1.42 -29.94
CA GLU A 109 -4.87 -1.11 -31.36
C GLU A 109 -3.83 0.00 -31.55
N TRP A 110 -3.87 1.06 -30.73
CA TRP A 110 -2.97 2.21 -30.80
C TRP A 110 -2.29 2.51 -29.45
N PRO A 111 -1.53 1.56 -28.87
CA PRO A 111 -0.86 1.76 -27.58
C PRO A 111 0.17 2.91 -27.61
N GLU A 112 0.70 3.29 -28.77
CA GLU A 112 1.59 4.45 -28.93
C GLU A 112 0.90 5.79 -28.65
N CYS A 113 -0.42 5.87 -28.80
CA CYS A 113 -1.20 7.09 -28.61
C CYS A 113 -1.61 7.32 -27.16
N PHE A 114 -1.26 6.43 -26.24
CA PHE A 114 -1.55 6.56 -24.81
C PHE A 114 -0.27 6.88 -24.06
N ILE A 115 -0.10 8.13 -23.65
CA ILE A 115 1.12 8.65 -23.03
C ILE A 115 0.93 8.80 -21.53
N PHE A 116 1.87 8.25 -20.76
CA PHE A 116 1.88 8.41 -19.32
C PHE A 116 2.53 9.73 -18.92
N LEU A 117 1.78 10.62 -18.26
CA LEU A 117 2.29 11.92 -17.81
C LEU A 117 3.45 11.84 -16.81
N CYS A 118 3.64 10.69 -16.15
CA CYS A 118 4.68 10.48 -15.16
C CYS A 118 6.08 10.21 -15.74
N CYS A 119 6.18 9.75 -16.99
CA CYS A 119 7.45 9.44 -17.67
C CYS A 119 7.51 9.87 -19.13
N GLU A 120 6.40 10.40 -19.68
CA GLU A 120 6.26 10.76 -21.10
C GLU A 120 6.51 9.56 -22.04
N GLU A 121 6.45 8.34 -21.52
CA GLU A 121 6.50 7.10 -22.30
C GLU A 121 5.07 6.67 -22.65
N ASN A 122 4.93 5.99 -23.78
CA ASN A 122 3.65 5.47 -24.23
C ASN A 122 3.35 4.07 -23.64
N LEU A 123 2.09 3.62 -23.77
CA LEU A 123 1.62 2.33 -23.30
C LEU A 123 2.35 1.15 -23.98
N ARG A 124 2.82 1.35 -25.22
CA ARG A 124 3.54 0.34 -26.00
C ARG A 124 4.95 0.07 -25.45
N ASP A 125 5.69 1.14 -25.18
CA ASP A 125 7.09 1.07 -24.77
C ASP A 125 7.21 0.77 -23.27
N ASN A 126 6.24 1.20 -22.46
CA ASN A 126 6.25 1.01 -21.02
C ASN A 126 4.88 0.63 -20.42
N PRO A 127 4.37 -0.57 -20.72
CA PRO A 127 3.03 -0.99 -20.29
C PRO A 127 2.86 -1.08 -18.76
N HIS A 128 3.94 -1.32 -18.03
CA HIS A 128 3.92 -1.47 -16.57
C HIS A 128 4.11 -0.14 -15.81
N GLY A 129 4.54 0.92 -16.50
CA GLY A 129 4.82 2.22 -15.91
C GLY A 129 6.19 2.36 -15.24
N CYS A 130 6.53 3.61 -14.94
CA CYS A 130 7.84 4.01 -14.47
C CYS A 130 7.98 4.04 -12.94
N LYS A 131 6.87 4.08 -12.20
CA LYS A 131 6.92 4.23 -10.74
C LYS A 131 7.17 2.88 -10.09
N VAL A 132 8.12 2.84 -9.17
CA VAL A 132 8.54 1.63 -8.48
C VAL A 132 8.32 1.81 -6.98
N ASP A 133 7.53 0.91 -6.37
CA ASP A 133 7.26 0.90 -4.92
C ASP A 133 6.95 -0.54 -4.44
N PHE A 134 6.58 -0.70 -3.17
CA PHE A 134 5.97 -1.91 -2.63
C PHE A 134 4.57 -2.13 -3.20
N HIS A 135 4.18 -3.39 -3.41
CA HIS A 135 2.78 -3.70 -3.65
C HIS A 135 1.93 -3.36 -2.42
N ARG A 136 0.75 -2.77 -2.63
CA ARG A 136 -0.21 -2.41 -1.57
C ARG A 136 -1.50 -3.19 -1.78
N GLN A 137 -1.96 -3.87 -0.73
CA GLN A 137 -3.29 -4.47 -0.75
C GLN A 137 -4.33 -3.35 -0.68
N PRO A 138 -5.41 -3.40 -1.48
CA PRO A 138 -6.50 -2.44 -1.33
C PRO A 138 -7.09 -2.58 0.08
N GLU A 139 -7.25 -1.47 0.78
CA GLU A 139 -7.92 -1.44 2.08
C GLU A 139 -9.30 -2.09 1.94
N PRO A 140 -9.69 -3.03 2.82
CA PRO A 140 -11.01 -3.63 2.75
C PRO A 140 -12.03 -2.52 2.95
N SER A 141 -12.77 -2.19 1.88
CA SER A 141 -13.82 -1.17 1.93
C SER A 141 -14.71 -1.49 3.13
N ASN A 142 -14.76 -0.59 4.11
CA ASN A 142 -15.52 -0.74 5.34
C ASN A 142 -17.01 -0.80 4.96
N ARG A 143 -17.50 -1.99 4.59
CA ARG A 143 -18.91 -2.27 4.37
C ARG A 143 -19.58 -2.04 5.71
N PHE A 144 -20.17 -0.85 5.83
CA PHE A 144 -20.99 -0.38 6.93
C PHE A 144 -21.56 -1.54 7.72
N LYS A 145 -21.22 -1.60 9.02
CA LYS A 145 -21.95 -2.38 10.01
C LYS A 145 -23.42 -2.05 9.79
N ARG A 146 -24.17 -2.93 9.13
CA ARG A 146 -25.62 -2.80 8.98
C ARG A 146 -26.15 -2.81 10.40
N ALA A 147 -26.46 -1.63 10.93
CA ALA A 147 -27.14 -1.49 12.19
C ALA A 147 -28.43 -2.29 12.05
N ARG A 148 -28.59 -3.33 12.89
CA ARG A 148 -29.89 -3.98 13.04
C ARG A 148 -30.82 -2.89 13.56
N VAL A 149 -31.77 -2.48 12.73
CA VAL A 149 -32.92 -1.69 13.18
C VAL A 149 -33.69 -2.59 14.14
N ALA A 150 -33.83 -2.13 15.38
CA ALA A 150 -34.59 -2.77 16.44
C ALA A 150 -36.08 -2.49 16.28
#